data_AF-A0A7S0VDM9-F1
#
_entry.id   AF-A0A7S0VDM9-F1
#
_cell.length_a   1.000
_cell.length_b   1.000
_cell.length_c   1.000
_cell.angle_alpha   90.00
_cell.angle_beta   90.00
_cell.angle_gamma   90.00
#
_symmetry.space_group_name_H-M   'P 1'
#
loop_
_entity.id
_entity.type
_entity.pdbx_description
1 polymer ?
#
loop_
_entity_poly.entity_id
_entity_poly.type
_entity_poly.pdbx_seq_one_letter_code
_entity_poly.pdbx_strand_id
1 'polypeptide(L)'
;PGGGRGEAGHDSDSALALIFHPLVRVGMQRAGQGRDLSADMELAGAGVEDDGAGLWEARPQVVRRKDPKYFEKILGMPDLQAVLDSCVAVNGSRAEPMRNAAGGLGSDYRLVKRTKGPDGEWWSGGAPGDSHDSAAIRELVHEKGFTLVLNHLDMRVRGVARLARSLEKQTGLAVQANLYLTPPGSQGFEVHWDPMETIVLQVSGSKLWHLYDPLVPLPRPEQRFKPTGAQVEGQAKRSVMLEAGDTLYIPRGWLHEANTEHAEGGSDG
;
A
#
# COMPACT_ATOMS: atom_id res chain seq x y z
N PRO A 1 -7.92 29.94 -30.28
CA PRO A 1 -6.67 29.34 -29.75
C PRO A 1 -6.45 29.77 -28.29
N GLY A 2 -7.07 29.05 -27.36
CA GLY A 2 -6.82 29.18 -25.93
C GLY A 2 -6.35 27.82 -25.44
N GLY A 3 -5.03 27.59 -25.46
CA GLY A 3 -4.43 26.33 -25.04
C GLY A 3 -4.37 26.26 -23.52
N GLY A 4 -5.05 25.26 -22.95
CA GLY A 4 -4.94 24.89 -21.56
C GLY A 4 -3.50 24.52 -21.21
N ARG A 5 -2.92 25.22 -20.24
CA ARG A 5 -1.74 24.80 -19.49
C ARG A 5 -2.11 24.90 -18.03
N GLY A 6 -2.24 23.75 -17.37
CA GLY A 6 -2.28 23.71 -15.92
C GLY A 6 -3.04 22.54 -15.32
N GLU A 7 -2.65 21.28 -15.58
CA GLU A 7 -3.24 20.13 -14.86
C GLU A 7 -2.27 18.99 -14.50
N ALA A 8 -0.96 19.09 -14.80
CA ALA A 8 -0.01 17.99 -14.56
C ALA A 8 0.85 18.13 -13.28
N GLY A 9 0.67 19.19 -12.48
CA GLY A 9 1.65 19.59 -11.46
C GLY A 9 1.42 19.08 -10.03
N HIS A 10 0.24 18.55 -9.68
CA HIS A 10 -0.06 18.17 -8.29
C HIS A 10 0.21 16.70 -7.95
N ASP A 11 0.21 15.82 -8.97
CA ASP A 11 0.44 14.38 -8.77
C ASP A 11 1.93 14.02 -8.71
N SER A 12 2.84 14.88 -9.19
CA SER A 12 4.29 14.60 -9.27
C SER A 12 4.97 14.50 -7.90
N ASP A 13 4.43 15.16 -6.89
CA ASP A 13 5.05 15.26 -5.56
C ASP A 13 4.44 14.26 -4.56
N SER A 14 3.38 13.55 -4.97
CA SER A 14 2.76 12.51 -4.16
C SER A 14 3.56 11.21 -4.19
N ALA A 15 3.59 10.52 -3.05
CA ALA A 15 4.20 9.21 -2.96
C ALA A 15 3.20 8.14 -3.40
N LEU A 16 3.60 7.31 -4.36
CA LEU A 16 2.82 6.17 -4.83
C LEU A 16 3.43 4.86 -4.36
N ALA A 17 2.65 4.10 -3.60
CA ALA A 17 2.99 2.74 -3.20
C ALA A 17 1.99 1.76 -3.81
N LEU A 18 2.49 0.79 -4.56
CA LEU A 18 1.73 -0.35 -5.05
C LEU A 18 1.93 -1.51 -4.07
N ILE A 19 0.86 -1.96 -3.43
CA ILE A 19 0.93 -2.97 -2.38
C ILE A 19 0.23 -4.24 -2.84
N PHE A 20 0.97 -5.34 -2.83
CA PHE A 20 0.47 -6.69 -3.08
C PHE A 20 0.26 -7.40 -1.76
N HIS A 21 -0.85 -8.13 -1.67
CA HIS A 21 -1.18 -8.90 -0.49
C HIS A 21 -1.45 -10.38 -0.83
N PRO A 22 -0.45 -11.27 -0.66
CA PRO A 22 -0.67 -12.71 -0.64
C PRO A 22 -1.60 -13.12 0.52
N LEU A 23 -2.76 -13.68 0.16
CA LEU A 23 -3.89 -13.94 1.05
C LEU A 23 -3.78 -15.29 1.76
N VAL A 24 -3.65 -15.25 3.09
CA VAL A 24 -3.72 -16.43 3.96
C VAL A 24 -5.17 -16.85 4.16
N ARG A 25 -5.45 -18.15 4.07
CA ARG A 25 -6.81 -18.70 4.24
C ARG A 25 -7.11 -19.00 5.72
N VAL A 26 -8.40 -18.97 6.08
CA VAL A 26 -8.86 -19.39 7.41
C VAL A 26 -8.41 -20.82 7.70
N GLY A 27 -7.90 -21.06 8.91
CA GLY A 27 -7.37 -22.36 9.34
C GLY A 27 -5.92 -22.65 8.92
N MET A 28 -5.31 -21.78 8.13
CA MET A 28 -3.92 -21.91 7.70
C MET A 28 -2.97 -21.37 8.77
N GLN A 29 -2.11 -22.25 9.33
CA GLN A 29 -1.17 -21.87 10.40
C GLN A 29 0.14 -21.29 9.86
N ARG A 30 0.64 -21.82 8.74
CA ARG A 30 1.79 -21.30 7.99
C ARG A 30 1.57 -21.41 6.47
N ALA A 31 2.07 -20.43 5.75
CA ALA A 31 2.15 -20.36 4.29
C ALA A 31 3.56 -20.76 3.85
N GLY A 32 3.66 -21.75 2.96
CA GLY A 32 4.94 -22.05 2.28
C GLY A 32 6.04 -22.72 3.12
N GLN A 33 5.71 -23.53 4.15
CA GLN A 33 6.74 -24.25 4.92
C GLN A 33 7.71 -25.04 4.01
N GLY A 34 9.02 -24.76 4.16
CA GLY A 34 10.11 -25.58 3.62
C GLY A 34 10.61 -25.22 2.21
N ARG A 35 10.39 -24.00 1.71
CA ARG A 35 10.92 -23.55 0.42
C ARG A 35 11.74 -22.26 0.56
N ASP A 36 12.92 -22.26 -0.04
CA ASP A 36 13.72 -21.06 -0.31
C ASP A 36 12.99 -20.22 -1.36
N LEU A 37 12.45 -19.07 -0.94
CA LEU A 37 11.74 -18.12 -1.81
C LEU A 37 12.66 -16.97 -2.27
N SER A 38 13.98 -17.04 -2.02
CA SER A 38 14.92 -15.97 -2.37
C SER A 38 14.99 -15.72 -3.89
N ALA A 39 15.05 -16.80 -4.68
CA ALA A 39 14.98 -16.74 -6.15
C ALA A 39 13.59 -16.33 -6.68
N ASP A 40 12.53 -16.62 -5.91
CA ASP A 40 11.15 -16.28 -6.28
C ASP A 40 10.86 -14.79 -6.05
N MET A 41 11.38 -14.21 -4.97
CA MET A 41 11.29 -12.78 -4.68
C MET A 41 12.19 -11.92 -5.59
N GLU A 42 13.23 -12.50 -6.19
CA GLU A 42 14.08 -11.87 -7.21
C GLU A 42 13.25 -11.43 -8.44
N LEU A 43 12.23 -12.22 -8.81
CA LEU A 43 11.27 -11.92 -9.89
C LEU A 43 10.23 -10.85 -9.50
N ALA A 44 10.00 -10.63 -8.20
CA ALA A 44 9.07 -9.63 -7.67
C ALA A 44 9.73 -8.30 -7.34
N GLY A 45 11.05 -8.17 -7.47
CA GLY A 45 11.75 -6.97 -7.05
C GLY A 45 12.27 -6.99 -5.61
N ALA A 46 12.07 -8.08 -4.87
CA ALA A 46 12.49 -8.22 -3.48
C ALA A 46 13.70 -9.17 -3.38
N GLY A 47 14.89 -8.71 -3.76
CA GLY A 47 16.13 -9.42 -3.42
C GLY A 47 16.28 -9.56 -1.91
N VAL A 48 16.03 -10.74 -1.37
CA VAL A 48 16.29 -11.03 0.04
C VAL A 48 17.40 -12.09 0.10
N GLU A 49 18.53 -11.72 0.70
CA GLU A 49 19.59 -12.69 1.03
C GLU A 49 19.05 -13.62 2.13
N ASP A 50 18.78 -14.88 1.78
CA ASP A 50 18.39 -15.94 2.71
C ASP A 50 19.64 -16.48 3.43
N ASP A 51 19.73 -16.23 4.74
CA ASP A 51 20.76 -16.75 5.62
C ASP A 51 20.51 -18.23 6.02
N GLY A 52 19.54 -18.88 5.37
CA GLY A 52 19.16 -20.27 5.62
C GLY A 52 18.18 -20.44 6.78
N ALA A 53 17.67 -19.35 7.37
CA ALA A 53 16.67 -19.38 8.45
C ALA A 53 15.22 -19.20 7.94
N GLY A 54 15.01 -18.87 6.66
CA GLY A 54 13.69 -18.62 6.10
C GLY A 54 13.14 -17.24 6.50
N LEU A 55 13.02 -16.35 5.51
CA LEU A 55 12.66 -14.95 5.72
C LEU A 55 11.15 -14.69 5.68
N TRP A 56 10.45 -15.52 4.91
CA TRP A 56 9.00 -15.53 4.79
C TRP A 56 8.35 -15.85 6.13
N GLU A 57 7.30 -15.11 6.49
CA GLU A 57 6.60 -15.18 7.78
C GLU A 57 7.45 -14.82 9.02
N ALA A 58 8.71 -14.42 8.88
CA ALA A 58 9.60 -14.24 10.01
C ALA A 58 9.84 -12.77 10.37
N ARG A 59 10.38 -11.98 9.42
CA ARG A 59 10.79 -10.60 9.68
C ARG A 59 10.65 -9.72 8.43
N PRO A 60 10.43 -8.40 8.58
CA PRO A 60 10.40 -7.47 7.47
C PRO A 60 11.72 -7.43 6.71
N GLN A 61 11.64 -7.18 5.40
CA GLN A 61 12.80 -7.14 4.50
C GLN A 61 12.70 -5.95 3.56
N VAL A 62 13.81 -5.25 3.40
CA VAL A 62 13.89 -4.07 2.54
C VAL A 62 14.90 -4.35 1.45
N VAL A 63 14.49 -4.08 0.22
CA VAL A 63 15.32 -4.29 -0.95
C VAL A 63 15.53 -2.95 -1.63
N ARG A 64 16.77 -2.49 -1.56
CA ARG A 64 17.20 -1.22 -2.12
C ARG A 64 17.61 -1.42 -3.57
N ARG A 65 17.01 -0.64 -4.47
CA ARG A 65 17.32 -0.75 -5.91
C ARG A 65 18.15 0.39 -6.44
N LYS A 66 17.98 1.59 -5.89
CA LYS A 66 18.59 2.81 -6.42
C LYS A 66 18.31 3.00 -7.92
N ASP A 67 17.16 2.51 -8.37
CA ASP A 67 16.65 2.64 -9.73
C ASP A 67 15.19 3.13 -9.64
N PRO A 68 14.96 4.45 -9.71
CA PRO A 68 13.63 5.04 -9.63
C PRO A 68 12.66 4.56 -10.72
N LYS A 69 13.19 3.98 -11.80
CA LYS A 69 12.41 3.54 -12.97
C LYS A 69 12.13 2.05 -12.96
N TYR A 70 12.57 1.33 -11.94
CA TYR A 70 12.53 -0.13 -11.89
C TYR A 70 11.11 -0.69 -12.13
N PHE A 71 10.08 -0.02 -11.60
CA PHE A 71 8.68 -0.44 -11.72
C PHE A 71 7.91 0.13 -12.93
N GLU A 72 8.52 0.94 -13.80
CA GLU A 72 7.84 1.56 -14.95
C GLU A 72 7.19 0.53 -15.89
N LYS A 73 7.76 -0.68 -15.99
CA LYS A 73 7.20 -1.78 -16.80
C LYS A 73 5.99 -2.48 -16.16
N ILE A 74 5.81 -2.31 -14.85
CA ILE A 74 4.69 -2.89 -14.09
C ILE A 74 3.54 -1.90 -14.01
N LEU A 75 3.85 -0.63 -13.71
CA LEU A 75 2.89 0.48 -13.66
C LEU A 75 3.58 1.74 -14.17
N GLY A 76 3.33 2.07 -15.44
CA GLY A 76 3.84 3.31 -16.04
C GLY A 76 2.94 4.51 -15.72
N MET A 77 3.48 5.73 -15.84
CA MET A 77 2.72 6.97 -15.64
C MET A 77 1.46 7.08 -16.51
N PRO A 78 1.44 6.67 -17.80
CA PRO A 78 0.22 6.68 -18.60
C PRO A 78 -0.87 5.74 -18.06
N ASP A 79 -0.49 4.54 -17.58
CA ASP A 79 -1.42 3.59 -16.99
C ASP A 79 -1.99 4.14 -15.69
N LEU A 80 -1.15 4.76 -14.87
CA LEU A 80 -1.55 5.41 -13.62
C LEU A 80 -2.57 6.53 -13.88
N GLN A 81 -2.30 7.44 -14.83
CA GLN A 81 -3.22 8.53 -15.13
C GLN A 81 -4.56 7.99 -15.66
N ALA A 82 -4.52 7.03 -16.58
CA ALA A 82 -5.73 6.41 -17.11
C ALA A 82 -6.55 5.71 -16.02
N VAL A 83 -5.89 5.05 -15.07
CA VAL A 83 -6.55 4.43 -13.90
C VAL A 83 -7.18 5.50 -13.02
N LEU A 84 -6.44 6.54 -12.65
CA LEU A 84 -6.94 7.64 -11.83
C LEU A 84 -8.18 8.26 -12.48
N ASP A 85 -8.12 8.58 -13.78
CA ASP A 85 -9.24 9.13 -14.55
C ASP A 85 -10.44 8.17 -14.59
N SER A 86 -10.20 6.86 -14.78
CA SER A 86 -11.26 5.84 -14.85
C SER A 86 -11.92 5.57 -13.49
N CYS A 87 -11.14 5.56 -12.41
CA CYS A 87 -11.64 5.31 -11.06
C CYS A 87 -12.58 6.41 -10.61
N VAL A 88 -12.44 7.63 -11.16
CA VAL A 88 -13.40 8.68 -10.86
C VAL A 88 -14.62 8.69 -11.80
N ALA A 89 -14.49 8.23 -13.04
CA ALA A 89 -15.62 8.17 -13.97
C ALA A 89 -16.71 7.15 -13.58
N VAL A 90 -16.35 6.09 -12.85
CA VAL A 90 -17.22 4.93 -12.58
C VAL A 90 -18.35 5.19 -11.56
N ASN A 91 -18.32 6.29 -10.79
CA ASN A 91 -19.46 6.67 -9.94
C ASN A 91 -20.66 7.26 -10.71
N GLY A 92 -20.55 7.46 -12.03
CA GLY A 92 -21.68 7.83 -12.90
C GLY A 92 -22.55 6.65 -13.36
N SER A 93 -22.07 5.40 -13.27
CA SER A 93 -22.82 4.24 -13.74
C SER A 93 -22.40 2.96 -13.03
N ARG A 94 -23.29 2.44 -12.16
CA ARG A 94 -23.37 1.02 -11.74
C ARG A 94 -22.07 0.22 -11.91
N ALA A 95 -21.09 0.46 -11.05
CA ALA A 95 -20.05 -0.55 -10.84
C ALA A 95 -20.71 -1.73 -10.13
N GLU A 96 -20.67 -2.92 -10.71
CA GLU A 96 -21.00 -4.14 -9.97
C GLU A 96 -20.04 -4.19 -8.76
N PRO A 97 -20.55 -4.23 -7.53
CA PRO A 97 -19.72 -4.18 -6.34
C PRO A 97 -18.74 -5.36 -6.31
N MET A 98 -17.45 -5.06 -6.38
CA MET A 98 -16.39 -6.06 -6.37
C MET A 98 -16.29 -6.69 -4.98
N ARG A 99 -16.30 -8.03 -4.91
CA ARG A 99 -16.16 -8.72 -3.62
C ARG A 99 -14.74 -8.52 -3.08
N ASN A 100 -14.62 -7.91 -1.90
CA ASN A 100 -13.35 -7.84 -1.18
C ASN A 100 -12.91 -9.24 -0.73
N ALA A 101 -11.65 -9.38 -0.28
CA ALA A 101 -11.09 -10.64 0.20
C ALA A 101 -11.84 -11.27 1.41
N ALA A 102 -12.72 -10.51 2.07
CA ALA A 102 -13.60 -10.98 3.14
C ALA A 102 -15.03 -11.35 2.66
N GLY A 103 -15.29 -11.33 1.35
CA GLY A 103 -16.56 -11.69 0.74
C GLY A 103 -17.64 -10.59 0.75
N GLY A 104 -17.31 -9.38 1.18
CA GLY A 104 -18.23 -8.22 1.19
C GLY A 104 -18.15 -7.39 -0.10
N LEU A 105 -19.24 -6.69 -0.43
CA LEU A 105 -19.31 -5.72 -1.53
C LEU A 105 -18.34 -4.56 -1.23
N GLY A 106 -17.25 -4.45 -1.99
CA GLY A 106 -16.21 -3.43 -1.82
C GLY A 106 -16.40 -2.25 -2.75
N SER A 107 -15.95 -1.07 -2.31
CA SER A 107 -15.83 0.12 -3.14
C SER A 107 -14.59 0.04 -4.03
N ASP A 108 -14.67 0.60 -5.23
CA ASP A 108 -13.55 0.67 -6.18
C ASP A 108 -12.34 1.45 -5.63
N TYR A 109 -12.60 2.44 -4.77
CA TYR A 109 -11.59 3.23 -4.08
C TYR A 109 -12.00 3.56 -2.64
N ARG A 110 -11.06 4.07 -1.85
CA ARG A 110 -11.28 4.69 -0.54
C ARG A 110 -10.43 5.95 -0.41
N LEU A 111 -10.95 6.95 0.30
CA LEU A 111 -10.18 8.10 0.77
C LEU A 111 -10.02 7.96 2.27
N VAL A 112 -8.77 7.83 2.73
CA VAL A 112 -8.46 7.56 4.14
C VAL A 112 -7.49 8.61 4.66
N LYS A 113 -7.73 9.11 5.87
CA LYS A 113 -6.83 10.02 6.57
C LYS A 113 -6.73 9.63 8.03
N ARG A 114 -5.51 9.70 8.58
CA ARG A 114 -5.29 9.47 10.00
C ARG A 114 -5.89 10.63 10.79
N THR A 115 -6.82 10.31 11.68
CA THR A 115 -7.52 11.29 12.52
C THR A 115 -7.41 10.91 13.99
N LYS A 116 -7.53 11.89 14.88
CA LYS A 116 -7.54 11.66 16.32
C LYS A 116 -8.98 11.60 16.80
N GLY A 117 -9.34 10.51 17.47
CA GLY A 117 -10.67 10.28 18.02
C GLY A 117 -10.91 11.07 19.32
N PRO A 118 -12.17 11.13 19.79
CA PRO A 118 -12.52 11.78 21.06
C PRO A 118 -11.93 11.06 22.29
N ASP A 119 -11.58 9.78 22.13
CA ASP A 119 -10.86 8.96 23.10
C ASP A 119 -9.35 9.27 23.16
N GLY A 120 -8.87 10.19 22.30
CA GLY A 120 -7.45 10.54 22.21
C GLY A 120 -6.61 9.56 21.38
N GLU A 121 -7.22 8.50 20.86
CA GLU A 121 -6.57 7.49 20.04
C GLU A 121 -6.50 7.92 18.56
N TRP A 122 -5.57 7.33 17.80
CA TRP A 122 -5.50 7.54 16.35
C TRP A 122 -6.36 6.51 15.60
N TRP A 123 -6.96 6.94 14.49
CA TRP A 123 -7.90 6.15 13.68
C TRP A 123 -7.72 6.41 12.17
N SER A 124 -8.11 5.45 11.34
CA SER A 124 -8.26 5.60 9.89
C SER A 124 -9.65 6.14 9.56
N GLY A 125 -9.77 7.46 9.42
CA GLY A 125 -11.02 8.12 9.05
C GLY A 125 -11.26 8.09 7.55
N GLY A 126 -12.50 7.79 7.14
CA GLY A 126 -12.96 7.96 5.76
C GLY A 126 -13.27 9.41 5.42
N ALA A 127 -13.17 9.79 4.14
CA ALA A 127 -13.70 11.07 3.69
C ALA A 127 -15.22 11.16 3.89
N PRO A 128 -15.79 12.36 4.19
CA PRO A 128 -17.23 12.52 4.31
C PRO A 128 -17.96 12.27 2.99
N GLY A 129 -19.04 11.48 3.02
CA GLY A 129 -19.87 11.19 1.87
C GLY A 129 -19.57 9.82 1.24
N ASP A 130 -20.56 9.29 0.52
CA ASP A 130 -20.51 7.92 -0.01
C ASP A 130 -19.91 7.84 -1.44
N SER A 131 -19.88 8.95 -2.17
CA SER A 131 -19.38 9.04 -3.54
C SER A 131 -18.79 10.42 -3.83
N HIS A 132 -17.71 10.46 -4.61
CA HIS A 132 -16.98 11.68 -4.96
C HIS A 132 -16.70 11.71 -6.47
N ASP A 133 -16.77 12.89 -7.09
CA ASP A 133 -16.30 13.12 -8.46
C ASP A 133 -14.80 13.46 -8.52
N SER A 134 -14.27 13.71 -9.72
CA SER A 134 -12.81 13.84 -9.93
C SER A 134 -12.25 15.06 -9.25
N ALA A 135 -13.02 16.15 -9.28
CA ALA A 135 -12.64 17.39 -8.63
C ALA A 135 -12.61 17.21 -7.12
N ALA A 136 -13.65 16.58 -6.55
CA ALA A 136 -13.75 16.33 -5.11
C ALA A 136 -12.64 15.38 -4.61
N ILE A 137 -12.33 14.30 -5.36
CA ILE A 137 -11.21 13.40 -5.02
C ILE A 137 -9.89 14.18 -5.04
N ARG A 138 -9.64 14.97 -6.08
CA ARG A 138 -8.42 15.77 -6.20
C ARG A 138 -8.28 16.76 -5.04
N GLU A 139 -9.35 17.48 -4.70
CA GLU A 139 -9.36 18.41 -3.56
C GLU A 139 -9.08 17.68 -2.24
N LEU A 140 -9.78 16.56 -1.98
CA LEU A 140 -9.61 15.80 -0.75
C LEU A 140 -8.18 15.26 -0.61
N VAL A 141 -7.60 14.77 -1.70
CA VAL A 141 -6.21 14.32 -1.71
C VAL A 141 -5.27 15.50 -1.49
N HIS A 142 -5.16 16.44 -2.42
CA HIS A 142 -4.06 17.40 -2.39
C HIS A 142 -4.24 18.54 -1.39
N GLU A 143 -5.48 19.02 -1.19
CA GLU A 143 -5.75 20.15 -0.31
C GLU A 143 -6.09 19.72 1.11
N LYS A 144 -6.68 18.53 1.27
CA LYS A 144 -7.10 18.01 2.59
C LYS A 144 -6.22 16.88 3.09
N GLY A 145 -5.22 16.42 2.35
CA GLY A 145 -4.23 15.44 2.81
C GLY A 145 -4.78 14.02 2.99
N PHE A 146 -5.84 13.65 2.24
CA PHE A 146 -6.31 12.26 2.23
C PHE A 146 -5.40 11.39 1.37
N THR A 147 -5.24 10.14 1.79
CA THR A 147 -4.67 9.08 0.95
C THR A 147 -5.77 8.46 0.09
N LEU A 148 -5.59 8.44 -1.22
CA LEU A 148 -6.42 7.68 -2.14
C LEU A 148 -5.92 6.23 -2.21
N VAL A 149 -6.82 5.29 -1.93
CA VAL A 149 -6.59 3.86 -2.08
C VAL A 149 -7.42 3.35 -3.24
N LEU A 150 -6.79 2.83 -4.29
CA LEU A 150 -7.48 2.14 -5.38
C LEU A 150 -7.38 0.65 -5.16
N ASN A 151 -8.53 -0.01 -5.02
CA ASN A 151 -8.57 -1.44 -4.76
C ASN A 151 -8.48 -2.23 -6.08
N HIS A 152 -7.94 -3.44 -6.01
CA HIS A 152 -7.90 -4.39 -7.13
C HIS A 152 -7.26 -3.82 -8.41
N LEU A 153 -6.12 -3.14 -8.26
CA LEU A 153 -5.38 -2.59 -9.40
C LEU A 153 -4.91 -3.70 -10.36
N ASP A 154 -4.70 -4.92 -9.84
CA ASP A 154 -4.42 -6.12 -10.63
C ASP A 154 -5.53 -6.47 -11.64
N MET A 155 -6.76 -6.03 -11.41
CA MET A 155 -7.86 -6.21 -12.38
C MET A 155 -7.92 -5.13 -13.45
N ARG A 156 -7.17 -4.04 -13.29
CA ARG A 156 -7.22 -2.85 -14.17
C ARG A 156 -5.94 -2.68 -14.98
N VAL A 157 -4.79 -3.01 -14.41
CA VAL A 157 -3.47 -2.78 -15.03
C VAL A 157 -2.80 -4.10 -15.37
N ARG A 158 -2.51 -4.29 -16.67
CA ARG A 158 -1.97 -5.56 -17.17
C ARG A 158 -0.60 -5.92 -16.59
N GLY A 159 0.26 -4.94 -16.32
CA GLY A 159 1.57 -5.16 -15.69
C GLY A 159 1.42 -5.68 -14.26
N VAL A 160 0.59 -5.01 -13.46
CA VAL A 160 0.22 -5.42 -12.08
C VAL A 160 -0.39 -6.82 -12.07
N ALA A 161 -1.33 -7.12 -12.99
CA ALA A 161 -1.96 -8.44 -13.10
C ALA A 161 -0.95 -9.57 -13.36
N ARG A 162 0.09 -9.31 -14.18
CA ARG A 162 1.15 -10.30 -14.47
C ARG A 162 1.99 -10.56 -13.22
N LEU A 163 2.35 -9.50 -12.50
CA LEU A 163 3.12 -9.65 -11.27
C LEU A 163 2.31 -10.38 -10.19
N ALA A 164 1.04 -10.03 -9.99
CA ALA A 164 0.15 -10.72 -9.07
C ALA A 164 0.13 -12.23 -9.35
N ARG A 165 -0.15 -12.65 -10.60
CA ARG A 165 -0.12 -14.08 -10.98
C ARG A 165 1.23 -14.76 -10.78
N SER A 166 2.34 -14.03 -10.98
CA SER A 166 3.67 -14.57 -10.69
C SER A 166 3.82 -14.85 -9.21
N LEU A 167 3.45 -13.89 -8.35
CA LEU A 167 3.45 -14.05 -6.89
C LEU A 167 2.50 -15.17 -6.44
N GLU A 168 1.33 -15.33 -7.06
CA GLU A 168 0.40 -16.44 -6.77
C GLU A 168 1.04 -17.80 -7.05
N LYS A 169 1.72 -17.92 -8.20
CA LYS A 169 2.41 -19.16 -8.57
C LYS A 169 3.55 -19.50 -7.60
N GLN A 170 4.26 -18.49 -7.11
CA GLN A 170 5.39 -18.66 -6.19
C GLN A 170 4.92 -19.00 -4.78
N THR A 171 3.98 -18.21 -4.25
CA THR A 171 3.50 -18.33 -2.86
C THR A 171 2.47 -19.43 -2.69
N GLY A 172 1.77 -19.83 -3.75
CA GLY A 172 0.59 -20.70 -3.68
C GLY A 172 -0.63 -20.02 -3.06
N LEU A 173 -0.56 -18.71 -2.79
CA LEU A 173 -1.63 -17.91 -2.22
C LEU A 173 -2.32 -17.11 -3.33
N ALA A 174 -3.59 -16.77 -3.14
CA ALA A 174 -4.24 -15.77 -3.99
C ALA A 174 -3.60 -14.39 -3.70
N VAL A 175 -3.43 -13.54 -4.70
CA VAL A 175 -2.78 -12.23 -4.53
C VAL A 175 -3.68 -11.12 -5.06
N GLN A 176 -3.91 -10.11 -4.23
CA GLN A 176 -4.58 -8.87 -4.62
C GLN A 176 -3.58 -7.71 -4.60
N ALA A 177 -3.75 -6.72 -5.48
CA ALA A 177 -2.93 -5.50 -5.48
C ALA A 177 -3.79 -4.24 -5.30
N ASN A 178 -3.33 -3.31 -4.45
CA ASN A 178 -3.95 -2.02 -4.24
C ASN A 178 -2.92 -0.90 -4.46
N LEU A 179 -3.37 0.26 -4.94
CA LEU A 179 -2.51 1.45 -5.07
C LEU A 179 -2.83 2.46 -3.96
N TYR A 180 -1.79 3.06 -3.40
CA TYR A 180 -1.89 4.09 -2.37
C TYR A 180 -1.19 5.36 -2.87
N LEU A 181 -1.96 6.42 -3.08
CA LEU A 181 -1.46 7.76 -3.37
C LEU A 181 -1.60 8.60 -2.11
N THR A 182 -0.45 9.00 -1.54
CA THR A 182 -0.41 9.87 -0.36
C THR A 182 0.30 11.19 -0.73
N PRO A 183 -0.36 12.34 -0.58
CA PRO A 183 0.25 13.65 -0.86
C PRO A 183 1.34 13.97 0.19
N PRO A 184 2.23 14.95 -0.04
CA PRO A 184 3.28 15.34 0.91
C PRO A 184 2.75 15.66 2.33
N GLY A 185 3.59 15.40 3.34
CA GLY A 185 3.29 15.72 4.75
C GLY A 185 2.02 15.08 5.33
N SER A 186 1.58 13.95 4.76
CA SER A 186 0.28 13.34 5.07
C SER A 186 0.41 11.87 5.49
N GLN A 187 -0.60 11.38 6.21
CA GLN A 187 -0.69 10.00 6.66
C GLN A 187 -2.13 9.49 6.50
N GLY A 188 -2.28 8.37 5.80
CA GLY A 188 -3.59 7.76 5.53
C GLY A 188 -4.08 6.92 6.71
N PHE A 189 -3.26 5.98 7.19
CA PHE A 189 -3.64 4.98 8.18
C PHE A 189 -2.90 5.18 9.50
N GLU A 190 -3.56 4.92 10.62
CA GLU A 190 -2.93 4.73 11.94
C GLU A 190 -2.08 3.45 11.98
N VAL A 191 -1.39 3.22 13.10
CA VAL A 191 -0.68 1.94 13.33
C VAL A 191 -1.67 0.78 13.35
N HIS A 192 -1.47 -0.17 12.44
CA HIS A 192 -2.29 -1.36 12.29
C HIS A 192 -1.44 -2.56 11.93
N TRP A 193 -2.06 -3.73 11.78
CA TRP A 193 -1.42 -4.90 11.22
C TRP A 193 -2.39 -5.60 10.28
N ASP A 194 -1.82 -6.33 9.32
CA ASP A 194 -2.58 -7.10 8.35
C ASP A 194 -2.51 -8.60 8.68
N PRO A 195 -3.61 -9.34 8.53
CA PRO A 195 -3.62 -10.81 8.69
C PRO A 195 -3.07 -11.56 7.46
N MET A 196 -2.54 -10.82 6.50
CA MET A 196 -1.99 -11.30 5.24
C MET A 196 -0.58 -10.76 5.07
N GLU A 197 0.17 -11.40 4.19
CA GLU A 197 1.50 -10.95 3.84
C GLU A 197 1.38 -9.64 3.04
N THR A 198 2.34 -8.73 3.20
CA THR A 198 2.31 -7.42 2.54
C THR A 198 3.63 -7.19 1.82
N ILE A 199 3.57 -6.94 0.51
CA ILE A 199 4.71 -6.60 -0.35
C ILE A 199 4.45 -5.22 -0.94
N VAL A 200 5.25 -4.24 -0.55
CA VAL A 200 5.16 -2.84 -0.97
C VAL A 200 6.19 -2.57 -2.05
N LEU A 201 5.75 -2.08 -3.20
CA LEU A 201 6.60 -1.50 -4.24
C LEU A 201 6.46 0.02 -4.21
N GLN A 202 7.52 0.75 -3.91
CA GLN A 202 7.50 2.21 -3.96
C GLN A 202 7.67 2.65 -5.42
N VAL A 203 6.60 3.12 -6.04
CA VAL A 203 6.55 3.43 -7.48
C VAL A 203 7.02 4.85 -7.77
N SER A 204 6.63 5.82 -6.94
CA SER A 204 7.07 7.22 -7.05
C SER A 204 7.20 7.87 -5.68
N GLY A 205 7.94 8.98 -5.61
CA GLY A 205 8.17 9.71 -4.37
C GLY A 205 8.84 8.87 -3.28
N SER A 206 8.67 9.29 -2.04
CA SER A 206 9.20 8.60 -0.87
C SER A 206 8.16 8.49 0.24
N LYS A 207 8.30 7.44 1.06
CA LYS A 207 7.41 7.22 2.20
C LYS A 207 8.19 6.65 3.37
N LEU A 208 8.02 7.26 4.54
CA LEU A 208 8.59 6.77 5.79
C LEU A 208 7.67 5.70 6.36
N TRP A 209 8.18 4.48 6.45
CA TRP A 209 7.51 3.35 7.07
C TRP A 209 8.04 3.15 8.48
N HIS A 210 7.14 2.99 9.43
CA HIS A 210 7.44 2.56 10.78
C HIS A 210 6.89 1.15 10.99
N LEU A 211 7.75 0.25 11.47
CA LEU A 211 7.44 -1.15 11.71
C LEU A 211 7.67 -1.44 13.19
N TYR A 212 6.79 -2.23 13.79
CA TYR A 212 6.90 -2.64 15.18
C TYR A 212 6.68 -4.15 15.31
N ASP A 213 7.27 -4.74 16.34
CA ASP A 213 7.13 -6.16 16.62
C ASP A 213 5.64 -6.56 16.77
N PRO A 214 5.25 -7.76 16.32
CA PRO A 214 3.86 -8.18 16.29
C PRO A 214 3.32 -8.43 17.71
N LEU A 215 2.14 -7.88 18.02
CA LEU A 215 1.40 -8.23 19.26
C LEU A 215 0.87 -9.66 19.22
N VAL A 216 0.49 -10.13 18.03
CA VAL A 216 0.06 -11.50 17.75
C VAL A 216 0.90 -11.98 16.58
N PRO A 217 1.86 -12.89 16.78
CA PRO A 217 2.64 -13.48 15.68
C PRO A 217 1.75 -14.32 14.76
N LEU A 218 1.91 -14.15 13.44
CA LEU A 218 1.19 -14.91 12.42
C LEU A 218 -0.33 -15.01 12.62
N PRO A 219 -1.02 -13.87 12.83
CA PRO A 219 -2.44 -13.88 13.15
C PRO A 219 -3.25 -14.44 12.00
N ARG A 220 -4.32 -15.16 12.34
CA ARG A 220 -5.27 -15.67 11.34
C ARG A 220 -6.19 -14.55 10.85
N PRO A 221 -6.80 -14.67 9.65
CA PRO A 221 -7.71 -13.68 9.08
C PRO A 221 -8.82 -13.17 10.01
N GLU A 222 -9.30 -14.02 10.92
CA GLU A 222 -10.35 -13.72 11.90
C GLU A 222 -9.86 -12.96 13.15
N GLN A 223 -8.55 -12.88 13.40
CA GLN A 223 -8.00 -12.32 14.65
C GLN A 223 -7.85 -10.79 14.62
N ARG A 224 -8.67 -10.06 13.87
CA ARG A 224 -8.46 -8.62 13.61
C ARG A 224 -8.84 -7.75 14.82
N PHE A 225 -7.91 -6.88 15.23
CA PHE A 225 -8.19 -5.80 16.18
C PHE A 225 -7.26 -4.61 15.92
N LYS A 226 -7.70 -3.42 16.30
CA LYS A 226 -6.89 -2.20 16.25
C LYS A 226 -6.04 -2.09 17.53
N PRO A 227 -4.70 -2.01 17.44
CA PRO A 227 -3.86 -1.82 18.62
C PRO A 227 -4.11 -0.43 19.24
N THR A 228 -4.07 -0.35 20.56
CA THR A 228 -4.10 0.94 21.27
C THR A 228 -2.73 1.61 21.25
N GLY A 229 -2.68 2.94 21.44
CA GLY A 229 -1.42 3.67 21.52
C GLY A 229 -0.45 3.07 22.56
N ALA A 230 -0.97 2.72 23.74
CA ALA A 230 -0.19 2.11 24.81
C ALA A 230 0.40 0.73 24.42
N GLN A 231 -0.33 -0.08 23.63
CA GLN A 231 0.19 -1.36 23.14
C GLN A 231 1.35 -1.16 22.15
N VAL A 232 1.25 -0.13 21.30
CA VAL A 232 2.28 0.21 20.30
C VAL A 232 3.54 0.77 20.98
N GLU A 233 3.40 1.67 21.95
CA GLU A 233 4.53 2.29 22.67
C GLU A 233 5.43 1.26 23.37
N GLY A 234 4.89 0.11 23.74
CA GLY A 234 5.64 -1.00 24.32
C GLY A 234 6.47 -1.82 23.32
N GLN A 235 6.34 -1.59 22.00
CA GLN A 235 7.00 -2.40 20.97
C GLN A 235 8.26 -1.73 20.42
N ALA A 236 9.24 -2.56 20.03
CA ALA A 236 10.44 -2.07 19.35
C ALA A 236 10.08 -1.46 17.98
N LYS A 237 10.43 -0.19 17.78
CA LYS A 237 10.18 0.56 16.54
C LYS A 237 11.39 0.49 15.60
N ARG A 238 11.14 0.20 14.32
CA ARG A 238 12.11 0.29 13.23
C ARG A 238 11.56 1.20 12.15
N SER A 239 12.40 2.05 11.58
CA SER A 239 11.97 3.00 10.54
C SER A 239 12.74 2.77 9.25
N VAL A 240 12.04 2.84 8.12
CA VAL A 240 12.65 2.77 6.79
C VAL A 240 11.99 3.79 5.87
N MET A 241 12.80 4.71 5.32
CA MET A 241 12.36 5.54 4.20
C MET A 241 12.46 4.71 2.93
N LEU A 242 11.36 4.47 2.22
CA LEU A 242 11.37 3.87 0.89
C LEU A 242 11.42 4.98 -0.16
N GLU A 243 12.27 4.78 -1.17
CA GLU A 243 12.35 5.65 -2.34
C GLU A 243 11.85 4.88 -3.57
N ALA A 244 11.54 5.59 -4.66
CA ALA A 244 11.10 4.97 -5.90
C ALA A 244 12.06 3.84 -6.34
N GLY A 245 11.49 2.68 -6.67
CA GLY A 245 12.21 1.46 -7.01
C GLY A 245 12.45 0.51 -5.84
N ASP A 246 12.32 0.95 -4.59
CA ASP A 246 12.52 0.07 -3.43
C ASP A 246 11.32 -0.86 -3.19
N THR A 247 11.62 -2.00 -2.58
CA THR A 247 10.61 -2.97 -2.12
C THR A 247 10.70 -3.17 -0.62
N LEU A 248 9.55 -3.28 0.05
CA LEU A 248 9.44 -3.67 1.45
C LEU A 248 8.48 -4.86 1.58
N TYR A 249 8.97 -5.95 2.14
CA TYR A 249 8.14 -7.07 2.59
C TYR A 249 7.86 -6.93 4.09
N ILE A 250 6.60 -7.11 4.48
CA ILE A 250 6.11 -7.09 5.86
C ILE A 250 5.35 -8.39 6.11
N PRO A 251 5.82 -9.26 7.02
CA PRO A 251 5.09 -10.45 7.40
C PRO A 251 3.78 -10.11 8.11
N ARG A 252 2.77 -10.97 7.96
CA ARG A 252 1.49 -10.74 8.66
C ARG A 252 1.65 -10.58 10.17
N GLY A 253 0.85 -9.70 10.76
CA GLY A 253 0.87 -9.39 12.20
C GLY A 253 1.89 -8.34 12.63
N TRP A 254 2.88 -8.01 11.80
CA TRP A 254 3.77 -6.88 12.08
C TRP A 254 2.98 -5.58 12.08
N LEU A 255 3.10 -4.83 13.17
CA LEU A 255 2.48 -3.52 13.28
C LEU A 255 3.20 -2.56 12.34
N HIS A 256 2.45 -1.73 11.63
CA HIS A 256 3.03 -0.75 10.73
C HIS A 256 2.16 0.48 10.52
N GLU A 257 2.82 1.58 10.17
CA GLU A 257 2.22 2.81 9.66
C GLU A 257 3.16 3.44 8.63
N ALA A 258 2.63 4.32 7.78
CA ALA A 258 3.43 4.99 6.77
C ALA A 258 2.95 6.41 6.53
N ASN A 259 3.88 7.36 6.52
CA ASN A 259 3.64 8.78 6.25
C ASN A 259 4.58 9.31 5.18
N THR A 260 4.15 10.35 4.49
CA THR A 260 5.02 11.16 3.63
C THR A 260 5.55 12.33 4.43
N GLU A 261 6.73 12.79 4.07
CA GLU A 261 7.29 14.04 4.60
C GLU A 261 6.97 15.18 3.62
N HIS A 262 7.07 16.43 4.07
CA HIS A 262 7.11 17.54 3.12
C HIS A 262 8.45 17.48 2.40
N ALA A 263 8.48 17.76 1.10
CA ALA A 263 9.75 18.04 0.45
C ALA A 263 10.40 19.22 1.20
N GLU A 264 11.59 19.03 1.76
CA GLU A 264 12.33 20.17 2.29
C GLU A 264 12.57 21.12 1.13
N GLY A 265 11.90 22.27 1.17
CA GLY A 265 12.21 23.37 0.25
C GLY A 265 13.67 23.71 0.49
N GLY A 266 14.51 23.46 -0.50
CA GLY A 266 15.92 23.82 -0.44
C GLY A 266 16.01 25.27 0.00
N SER A 267 16.55 25.49 1.20
CA SER A 267 17.02 26.80 1.59
C SER A 267 18.18 27.10 0.65
N ASP A 268 17.91 27.86 -0.41
CA ASP A 268 18.96 28.56 -1.15
C ASP A 268 19.75 29.39 -0.13
N GLY A 269 21.01 29.00 0.06
CA GLY A 269 22.05 29.79 0.72
C GLY A 269 22.82 30.63 -0.30
#